data_AF-W1WCG7-F1
#
_entry.id   AF-W1WCG7-F1
#
_cell.length_a   1.000
_cell.length_b   1.000
_cell.length_c   1.000
_cell.angle_alpha   90.00
_cell.angle_beta   90.00
_cell.angle_gamma   90.00
#
_symmetry.space_group_name_H-M   'P 1'
#
loop_
_entity.id
_entity.type
_entity.pdbx_description
1 polymer ?
#
loop_
_entity_poly.entity_id
_entity_poly.type
_entity_poly.pdbx_seq_one_letter_code
_entity_poly.pdbx_strand_id
1 'polypeptide(L)'
;LEKLIYPCFCNRARLQSIASAPHVGEVVHRYDGKCRHLSKNAVDELSSIKEPSLRLAIDSCNLEFDDRWQGTQHIHLEGELDDYVLRRGDGMYAYNLAVVLDDIAMGITEVIRGDDLLDTTGQQLYLYNTLQQCYSYKNIEVPKYGHAPLLVDADGNRLSKRQKSITIRELREQQWSASRILWELAVAGGLIDGDRYTHREINLSELMNLDLSCSSLRQKTIVIER
;
A
#
# COMPACT_ATOMS: atom_id res chain seq x y z
N LEU A 1 -5.55 17.35 -15.00
CA LEU A 1 -6.16 16.90 -13.73
C LEU A 1 -7.27 17.82 -13.21
N GLU A 2 -7.33 19.11 -13.56
CA GLU A 2 -8.27 20.08 -12.93
C GLU A 2 -9.76 19.68 -12.96
N LYS A 3 -10.21 18.89 -13.94
CA LYS A 3 -11.59 18.39 -14.00
C LYS A 3 -11.86 17.12 -13.19
N LEU A 4 -10.81 16.50 -12.65
CA LEU A 4 -10.84 15.25 -11.89
C LEU A 4 -10.57 15.48 -10.41
N ILE A 5 -10.30 16.71 -9.98
CA ILE A 5 -9.96 17.03 -8.59
C ILE A 5 -11.01 18.00 -8.04
N TYR A 6 -11.49 17.73 -6.82
CA TYR A 6 -12.47 18.58 -6.15
C TYR A 6 -12.14 18.80 -4.66
N PRO A 7 -12.55 19.94 -4.09
CA PRO A 7 -12.35 20.23 -2.68
C PRO A 7 -13.33 19.43 -1.80
N CYS A 8 -12.82 18.85 -0.73
CA CYS A 8 -13.58 18.12 0.26
C CYS A 8 -13.40 18.76 1.64
N PHE A 9 -14.53 19.19 2.21
CA PHE A 9 -14.62 19.84 3.51
C PHE A 9 -15.06 18.86 4.61
N CYS A 10 -15.02 17.55 4.38
CA CYS A 10 -15.38 16.58 5.41
C CYS A 10 -14.31 16.53 6.51
N ASN A 11 -14.72 16.63 7.78
CA ASN A 11 -13.81 16.46 8.90
C ASN A 11 -13.61 14.98 9.24
N ARG A 12 -12.56 14.68 10.02
CA ARG A 12 -12.21 13.30 10.40
C ARG A 12 -13.33 12.60 11.17
N ALA A 13 -14.01 13.32 12.08
CA ALA A 13 -15.11 12.77 12.87
C ALA A 13 -16.27 12.25 11.98
N ARG A 14 -16.64 13.03 10.96
CA ARG A 14 -17.65 12.62 9.98
C ARG A 14 -17.21 11.41 9.15
N LEU A 15 -15.97 11.43 8.65
CA LEU A 15 -15.46 10.32 7.85
C LEU A 15 -15.42 9.03 8.69
N GLN A 16 -15.07 9.14 9.97
CA GLN A 16 -15.13 8.03 10.92
C GLN A 16 -16.57 7.56 11.18
N SER A 17 -17.55 8.46 11.34
CA SER A 17 -18.93 8.05 11.59
C SER A 17 -19.54 7.25 10.44
N ILE A 18 -19.19 7.59 9.20
CA ILE A 18 -19.60 6.85 8.00
C ILE A 18 -18.86 5.51 7.94
N ALA A 19 -17.58 5.49 8.31
CA ALA A 19 -16.77 4.29 8.36
C ALA A 19 -17.16 3.31 9.48
N SER A 20 -17.89 3.75 10.51
CA SER A 20 -18.32 2.93 11.65
C SER A 20 -19.74 2.39 11.57
N ALA A 21 -20.45 2.57 10.44
CA ALA A 21 -21.77 2.00 10.25
C ALA A 21 -21.69 0.45 10.21
N PRO A 22 -22.61 -0.28 10.88
CA PRO A 22 -22.39 -1.65 11.31
C PRO A 22 -22.68 -2.67 10.19
N HIS A 23 -21.65 -3.10 9.46
CA HIS A 23 -21.68 -4.36 8.73
C HIS A 23 -20.49 -5.25 9.14
N VAL A 24 -20.83 -6.41 9.67
CA VAL A 24 -19.92 -7.46 10.17
C VAL A 24 -19.26 -8.12 8.95
N GLY A 25 -17.93 -8.03 8.84
CA GLY A 25 -17.17 -8.85 7.90
C GLY A 25 -15.93 -8.17 7.33
N GLU A 26 -16.10 -7.04 6.63
CA GLU A 26 -15.01 -6.35 5.94
C GLU A 26 -15.32 -4.85 5.93
N VAL A 27 -14.70 -4.08 6.83
CA VAL A 27 -14.88 -2.62 6.83
C VAL A 27 -14.00 -2.02 5.74
N VAL A 28 -14.47 -2.07 4.49
CA VAL A 28 -13.90 -1.24 3.42
C VAL A 28 -14.35 0.20 3.69
N HIS A 29 -13.41 1.02 4.14
CA HIS A 29 -13.65 2.41 4.51
C HIS A 29 -13.92 3.29 3.27
N ARG A 30 -15.17 3.34 2.82
CA ARG A 30 -15.55 4.09 1.62
C ARG A 30 -16.04 5.50 1.94
N TYR A 31 -15.63 6.45 1.10
CA TYR A 31 -16.21 7.80 1.09
C TYR A 31 -17.66 7.72 0.59
N ASP A 32 -18.45 8.79 0.75
CA ASP A 32 -19.87 8.80 0.39
C ASP A 32 -20.21 9.90 -0.62
N GLY A 33 -19.22 10.39 -1.37
CA GLY A 33 -19.44 11.39 -2.42
C GLY A 33 -19.88 12.78 -1.95
N LYS A 34 -20.09 13.04 -0.65
CA LYS A 34 -20.78 14.27 -0.17
C LYS A 34 -20.29 15.59 -0.77
N CYS A 35 -19.00 15.73 -1.01
CA CYS A 35 -18.39 16.95 -1.51
C CYS A 35 -18.14 16.93 -3.02
N ARG A 36 -18.35 15.81 -3.71
CA ARG A 36 -18.03 15.64 -5.15
C ARG A 36 -18.81 16.61 -6.02
N HIS A 37 -20.07 16.83 -5.69
CA HIS A 37 -21.02 17.62 -6.49
C HIS A 37 -21.40 18.96 -5.84
N LEU A 38 -20.55 19.51 -4.97
CA LEU A 38 -20.81 20.83 -4.38
C LEU A 38 -20.88 21.92 -5.46
N SER A 39 -21.85 22.81 -5.33
CA SER A 39 -21.93 23.99 -6.19
C SER A 39 -20.77 24.94 -5.89
N LYS A 40 -20.41 25.77 -6.86
CA LYS A 40 -19.35 26.78 -6.70
C LYS A 40 -19.59 27.68 -5.48
N ASN A 41 -20.83 28.16 -5.29
CA ASN A 41 -21.19 28.99 -4.14
C ASN A 41 -20.94 28.28 -2.81
N ALA A 42 -21.28 26.99 -2.70
CA ALA A 42 -21.04 26.22 -1.48
C ALA A 42 -19.54 25.99 -1.23
N VAL A 43 -18.75 25.78 -2.30
CA VAL A 43 -17.29 25.69 -2.20
C VAL A 43 -16.70 27.01 -1.71
N ASP A 44 -17.13 28.15 -2.26
CA ASP A 44 -16.65 29.47 -1.90
C ASP A 44 -16.96 29.79 -0.42
N GLU A 45 -18.20 29.52 0.02
CA GLU A 45 -18.61 29.69 1.41
C GLU A 45 -17.78 28.82 2.37
N LEU A 46 -17.62 27.54 2.08
CA LEU A 46 -16.88 26.62 2.95
C LEU A 46 -15.36 26.91 2.96
N SER A 47 -14.81 27.37 1.84
CA SER A 47 -13.40 27.75 1.73
C SER A 47 -13.07 28.98 2.57
N SER A 48 -14.04 29.88 2.80
CA SER A 48 -13.87 31.00 3.72
C SER A 48 -13.75 30.58 5.20
N ILE A 49 -14.20 29.37 5.53
CA ILE A 49 -14.23 28.84 6.90
C ILE A 49 -13.00 27.96 7.17
N LYS A 50 -12.55 27.17 6.18
CA LYS A 50 -11.38 26.29 6.34
C LYS A 50 -10.78 25.85 5.01
N GLU A 51 -9.52 25.47 5.08
CA GLU A 51 -8.82 24.81 3.98
C GLU A 51 -9.41 23.43 3.67
N PRO A 52 -9.78 23.16 2.41
CA PRO A 52 -10.26 21.84 2.00
C PRO A 52 -9.10 20.85 1.84
N SER A 53 -9.41 19.57 2.00
CA SER A 53 -8.63 18.52 1.34
C SER A 53 -8.96 18.47 -0.14
N LEU A 54 -8.03 18.04 -0.99
CA LEU A 54 -8.27 17.79 -2.41
C LEU A 54 -8.40 16.28 -2.63
N ARG A 55 -9.49 15.86 -3.28
CA ARG A 55 -9.73 14.47 -3.65
C ARG A 55 -9.67 14.28 -5.15
N LEU A 56 -9.22 13.10 -5.58
CA LEU A 56 -9.40 12.63 -6.94
C LEU A 56 -10.80 12.04 -7.07
N ALA A 57 -11.59 12.58 -7.98
CA ALA A 57 -12.82 11.96 -8.46
C ALA A 57 -12.43 10.78 -9.35
N ILE A 58 -12.88 9.59 -8.95
CA ILE A 58 -12.68 8.39 -9.74
C ILE A 58 -13.98 8.03 -10.48
N ASP A 59 -13.80 7.42 -11.64
CA ASP A 59 -14.89 6.78 -12.39
C ASP A 59 -14.91 5.29 -12.04
N SER A 60 -16.11 4.70 -11.99
CA SER A 60 -16.22 3.28 -11.71
C SER A 60 -15.53 2.46 -12.81
N CYS A 61 -14.61 1.58 -12.41
CA CYS A 61 -13.84 0.79 -13.37
C CYS A 61 -13.40 -0.55 -12.77
N ASN A 62 -13.15 -1.51 -13.65
CA ASN A 62 -12.45 -2.74 -13.32
C ASN A 62 -11.00 -2.61 -13.77
N LEU A 63 -10.08 -2.92 -12.86
CA LEU A 63 -8.66 -2.97 -13.10
C LEU A 63 -8.18 -4.40 -12.89
N GLU A 64 -7.17 -4.77 -13.66
CA GLU A 64 -6.51 -6.05 -13.56
C GLU A 64 -5.00 -5.83 -13.61
N PHE A 65 -4.26 -6.57 -12.78
CA PHE A 65 -2.82 -6.63 -12.87
C PHE A 65 -2.30 -7.99 -12.41
N ASP A 66 -1.16 -8.40 -12.96
CA ASP A 66 -0.47 -9.61 -12.54
C ASP A 66 0.52 -9.27 -11.42
N ASP A 67 0.26 -9.77 -10.22
CA ASP A 67 1.22 -9.73 -9.13
C ASP A 67 2.23 -10.89 -9.27
N ARG A 68 3.49 -10.62 -8.99
CA ARG A 68 4.58 -11.61 -9.06
C ARG A 68 4.32 -12.86 -8.22
N TRP A 69 3.66 -12.73 -7.07
CA TRP A 69 3.44 -13.85 -6.16
C TRP A 69 1.97 -14.11 -5.82
N GLN A 70 1.14 -13.06 -5.78
CA GLN A 70 -0.29 -13.18 -5.48
C GLN A 70 -1.14 -13.56 -6.71
N GLY A 71 -0.52 -13.62 -7.89
CA GLY A 71 -1.20 -13.95 -9.15
C GLY A 71 -2.02 -12.78 -9.69
N THR A 72 -2.87 -13.05 -10.69
CA THR A 72 -3.74 -12.04 -11.30
C THR A 72 -4.74 -11.52 -10.28
N GLN A 73 -4.70 -10.21 -10.06
CA GLN A 73 -5.62 -9.49 -9.18
C GLN A 73 -6.68 -8.78 -10.02
N HIS A 74 -7.92 -8.83 -9.54
CA HIS A 74 -9.03 -8.06 -10.09
C HIS A 74 -9.52 -7.07 -9.04
N ILE A 75 -9.51 -5.78 -9.38
CA ILE A 75 -9.94 -4.70 -8.48
C ILE A 75 -11.08 -3.94 -9.13
N HIS A 76 -12.18 -3.81 -8.42
CA HIS A 76 -13.25 -2.89 -8.78
C HIS A 76 -13.10 -1.61 -7.96
N LEU A 77 -12.99 -0.47 -8.65
CA LEU A 77 -13.11 0.85 -8.04
C LEU A 77 -14.49 1.40 -8.36
N GLU A 78 -15.15 1.94 -7.36
CA GLU A 78 -16.49 2.50 -7.45
C GLU A 78 -16.45 4.02 -7.30
N GLY A 79 -16.88 4.72 -8.34
CA GLY A 79 -16.99 6.18 -8.35
C GLY A 79 -17.69 6.71 -7.11
N GLU A 80 -17.20 7.83 -6.57
CA GLU A 80 -17.69 8.52 -5.37
C GLU A 80 -17.30 7.79 -4.08
N LEU A 81 -17.37 6.47 -4.08
CA LEU A 81 -17.06 5.66 -2.90
C LEU A 81 -15.55 5.49 -2.68
N ASP A 82 -14.79 5.30 -3.76
CA ASP A 82 -13.34 5.18 -3.69
C ASP A 82 -12.62 6.48 -4.12
N ASP A 83 -13.31 7.63 -4.15
CA ASP A 83 -12.68 8.95 -4.34
C ASP A 83 -11.72 9.23 -3.18
N TYR A 84 -10.41 9.25 -3.43
CA TYR A 84 -9.40 9.33 -2.38
C TYR A 84 -8.70 10.70 -2.33
N VAL A 85 -8.18 11.03 -1.14
CA VAL A 85 -7.46 12.29 -0.90
C VAL A 85 -6.12 12.27 -1.62
N LEU A 86 -5.80 13.34 -2.35
CA LEU A 86 -4.50 13.62 -2.95
C LEU A 86 -3.68 14.59 -2.09
N ARG A 87 -4.36 15.59 -1.49
CA ARG A 87 -3.75 16.57 -0.60
C ARG A 87 -4.68 16.83 0.57
N ARG A 88 -4.13 16.79 1.78
CA ARG A 88 -4.87 17.07 3.02
C ARG A 88 -5.04 18.57 3.21
N GLY A 89 -6.00 18.96 4.07
CA GLY A 89 -6.24 20.37 4.40
C GLY A 89 -5.10 21.05 5.17
N ASP A 90 -4.18 20.28 5.76
CA ASP A 90 -2.93 20.80 6.34
C ASP A 90 -1.79 20.93 5.32
N GLY A 91 -2.10 20.73 4.03
CA GLY A 91 -1.16 20.91 2.93
C GLY A 91 -0.33 19.68 2.58
N MET A 92 -0.32 18.63 3.40
CA MET A 92 0.45 17.41 3.15
C MET A 92 -0.15 16.57 2.02
N TYR A 93 0.71 16.06 1.13
CA TYR A 93 0.28 15.12 0.09
C TYR A 93 -0.02 13.74 0.68
N ALA A 94 -1.06 13.10 0.15
CA ALA A 94 -1.46 11.77 0.58
C ALA A 94 -0.55 10.70 -0.06
N TYR A 95 -0.52 9.53 0.60
CA TYR A 95 0.34 8.41 0.24
C TYR A 95 0.28 8.04 -1.25
N ASN A 96 -0.91 7.83 -1.81
CA ASN A 96 -1.05 7.40 -3.20
C ASN A 96 -0.48 8.41 -4.20
N LEU A 97 -0.64 9.72 -3.96
CA LEU A 97 -0.07 10.73 -4.84
C LEU A 97 1.45 10.77 -4.72
N ALA A 98 1.96 10.78 -3.48
CA ALA A 98 3.39 10.86 -3.21
C ALA A 98 4.12 9.66 -3.84
N VAL A 99 3.66 8.44 -3.56
CA VAL A 99 4.27 7.20 -4.08
C VAL A 99 4.27 7.19 -5.61
N VAL A 100 3.12 7.41 -6.26
CA VAL A 100 3.05 7.32 -7.73
C VAL A 100 3.94 8.37 -8.39
N LEU A 101 3.98 9.60 -7.88
CA LEU A 101 4.82 10.63 -8.48
C LEU A 101 6.32 10.38 -8.22
N ASP A 102 6.69 9.89 -7.04
CA ASP A 102 8.06 9.55 -6.70
C ASP A 102 8.55 8.36 -7.53
N ASP A 103 7.72 7.32 -7.68
CA ASP A 103 8.03 6.15 -8.52
C ASP A 103 8.29 6.56 -9.97
N ILE A 104 7.42 7.41 -10.55
CA ILE A 104 7.60 7.96 -11.90
C ILE A 104 8.90 8.78 -11.98
N ALA A 105 9.14 9.66 -11.01
CA ALA A 105 10.31 10.54 -11.02
C ALA A 105 11.63 9.77 -10.86
N MET A 106 11.61 8.67 -10.11
CA MET A 106 12.78 7.81 -9.86
C MET A 106 12.94 6.71 -10.91
N GLY A 107 11.98 6.54 -11.82
CA GLY A 107 12.01 5.48 -12.83
C GLY A 107 11.91 4.08 -12.25
N ILE A 108 11.06 3.90 -11.22
CA ILE A 108 10.84 2.60 -10.58
C ILE A 108 10.16 1.65 -11.57
N THR A 109 10.73 0.46 -11.74
CA THR A 109 10.26 -0.57 -12.68
C THR A 109 9.58 -1.74 -12.00
N GLU A 110 9.94 -2.02 -10.74
CA GLU A 110 9.37 -3.07 -9.90
C GLU A 110 9.15 -2.55 -8.48
N VAL A 111 7.94 -2.71 -7.96
CA VAL A 111 7.56 -2.38 -6.58
C VAL A 111 7.35 -3.68 -5.81
N ILE A 112 8.26 -3.95 -4.87
CA ILE A 112 8.19 -5.11 -3.97
C ILE A 112 7.85 -4.62 -2.55
N ARG A 113 6.71 -5.05 -2.00
CA ARG A 113 6.21 -4.61 -0.68
C ARG A 113 5.35 -5.67 -0.01
N GLY A 114 4.89 -5.43 1.22
CA GLY A 114 3.98 -6.34 1.93
C GLY A 114 2.59 -6.40 1.29
N ASP A 115 1.94 -7.55 1.38
CA ASP A 115 0.59 -7.81 0.83
C ASP A 115 -0.54 -7.04 1.52
N ASP A 116 -0.28 -6.41 2.67
CA ASP A 116 -1.19 -5.48 3.31
C ASP A 116 -1.50 -4.23 2.46
N LEU A 117 -0.69 -3.98 1.43
CA LEU A 117 -0.89 -2.89 0.47
C LEU A 117 -1.43 -3.37 -0.89
N LEU A 118 -1.76 -4.65 -1.04
CA LEU A 118 -2.22 -5.23 -2.30
C LEU A 118 -3.45 -4.49 -2.84
N ASP A 119 -4.50 -4.33 -2.02
CA ASP A 119 -5.74 -3.64 -2.39
C ASP A 119 -5.50 -2.16 -2.74
N THR A 120 -4.50 -1.52 -2.09
CA THR A 120 -4.14 -0.11 -2.35
C THR A 120 -3.54 0.09 -3.75
N THR A 121 -3.05 -0.99 -4.36
CA THR A 121 -2.48 -0.97 -5.71
C THR A 121 -3.51 -0.52 -6.74
N GLY A 122 -4.79 -0.85 -6.57
CA GLY A 122 -5.85 -0.43 -7.49
C GLY A 122 -5.95 1.09 -7.64
N GLN A 123 -5.95 1.83 -6.52
CA GLN A 123 -5.99 3.29 -6.57
C GLN A 123 -4.72 3.88 -7.20
N GLN A 124 -3.56 3.25 -6.99
CA GLN A 124 -2.29 3.68 -7.60
C GLN A 124 -2.31 3.45 -9.11
N LEU A 125 -2.77 2.29 -9.57
CA LEU A 125 -2.94 1.97 -10.99
C LEU A 125 -3.92 2.93 -11.68
N TYR A 126 -5.05 3.26 -11.02
CA TYR A 126 -5.97 4.29 -11.53
C TYR A 126 -5.26 5.64 -11.71
N LEU A 127 -4.41 6.05 -10.75
CA LEU A 127 -3.65 7.29 -10.85
C LEU A 127 -2.64 7.25 -11.99
N TYR A 128 -1.88 6.17 -12.14
CA TYR A 128 -0.97 5.96 -13.26
C TYR A 128 -1.69 6.12 -14.60
N ASN A 129 -2.80 5.40 -14.79
CA ASN A 129 -3.60 5.46 -16.01
C ASN A 129 -4.14 6.88 -16.28
N THR A 130 -4.61 7.55 -15.22
CA THR A 130 -5.08 8.94 -15.30
C THR A 130 -3.96 9.89 -15.74
N LEU A 131 -2.75 9.72 -15.19
CA LEU A 131 -1.58 10.54 -15.53
C LEU A 131 -1.11 10.27 -16.96
N GLN A 132 -1.06 9.02 -17.40
CA GLN A 132 -0.76 8.65 -18.79
C GLN A 132 -1.72 9.32 -19.78
N GLN A 133 -3.02 9.32 -19.47
CA GLN A 133 -4.03 9.97 -20.31
C GLN A 133 -3.87 11.49 -20.31
N CYS A 134 -3.67 12.11 -19.13
CA CYS A 134 -3.53 13.56 -19.01
C CYS A 134 -2.22 14.10 -19.60
N TYR A 135 -1.17 13.29 -19.61
CA TYR A 135 0.18 13.67 -20.00
C TYR A 135 0.73 12.69 -21.05
N SER A 136 -0.04 12.43 -22.10
CA SER A 136 0.29 11.44 -23.15
C SER A 136 1.61 11.68 -23.89
N TYR A 137 2.16 12.89 -23.80
CA TYR A 137 3.48 13.24 -24.34
C TYR A 137 4.64 12.81 -23.43
N LYS A 138 4.37 12.37 -22.19
CA LYS A 138 5.36 11.82 -21.26
C LYS A 138 5.32 10.30 -21.30
N ASN A 139 6.49 9.67 -21.34
CA ASN A 139 6.58 8.23 -21.12
C ASN A 139 6.42 7.94 -19.62
N ILE A 140 5.20 7.59 -19.22
CA ILE A 140 4.89 7.16 -17.86
C ILE A 140 4.70 5.65 -17.91
N GLU A 141 5.60 4.91 -17.28
CA GLU A 141 5.54 3.46 -17.19
C GLU A 141 4.96 3.04 -15.84
N VAL A 142 4.10 2.04 -15.85
CA VAL A 142 3.55 1.45 -14.63
C VAL A 142 4.51 0.36 -14.15
N PRO A 143 4.96 0.37 -12.89
CA PRO A 143 5.86 -0.66 -12.39
C PRO A 143 5.14 -2.00 -12.31
N LYS A 144 5.91 -3.08 -12.36
CA LYS A 144 5.42 -4.41 -11.98
C LYS A 144 5.33 -4.50 -10.45
N TYR A 145 4.38 -5.27 -9.95
CA TYR A 145 4.17 -5.42 -8.51
C TYR A 145 4.50 -6.84 -8.04
N GLY A 146 5.07 -6.93 -6.83
CA GLY A 146 5.19 -8.17 -6.09
C GLY A 146 4.87 -7.93 -4.62
N HIS A 147 3.83 -8.60 -4.13
CA HIS A 147 3.34 -8.44 -2.77
C HIS A 147 3.71 -9.65 -1.90
N ALA A 148 4.68 -9.45 -1.01
CA ALA A 148 5.18 -10.50 -0.12
C ALA A 148 4.22 -10.69 1.07
N PRO A 149 3.88 -11.95 1.42
CA PRO A 149 2.99 -12.22 2.54
C PRO A 149 3.58 -11.79 3.87
N LEU A 150 2.71 -11.36 4.78
CA LEU A 150 3.12 -11.01 6.13
C LEU A 150 3.44 -12.23 6.99
N LEU A 151 4.43 -12.05 7.87
CA LEU A 151 4.78 -12.98 8.93
C LEU A 151 3.76 -12.88 10.07
N VAL A 152 3.23 -14.03 10.50
CA VAL A 152 2.26 -14.15 11.61
C VAL A 152 2.75 -15.16 12.64
N ASP A 153 2.27 -15.04 13.89
CA ASP A 153 2.47 -16.07 14.91
C ASP A 153 1.55 -17.28 14.69
N ALA A 154 1.71 -18.32 15.52
CA ALA A 154 0.92 -19.55 15.45
C ALA A 154 -0.59 -19.32 15.66
N ASP A 155 -0.98 -18.21 16.30
CA ASP A 155 -2.38 -17.82 16.51
C ASP A 155 -2.91 -16.96 15.34
N GLY A 156 -2.08 -16.70 14.31
CA GLY A 156 -2.42 -15.91 13.13
C GLY A 156 -2.31 -14.40 13.33
N ASN A 157 -1.76 -13.93 14.46
CA ASN A 157 -1.57 -12.51 14.68
C ASN A 157 -0.34 -12.00 13.93
N ARG A 158 -0.48 -10.87 13.25
CA ARG A 158 0.63 -10.18 12.57
C ARG A 158 1.70 -9.78 13.59
N LEU A 159 2.95 -10.13 13.31
CA LEU A 159 4.10 -9.68 14.10
C LEU A 159 4.27 -8.17 13.95
N SER A 160 3.60 -7.41 14.81
CA SER A 160 3.56 -5.95 14.74
C SER A 160 4.22 -5.32 15.96
N LYS A 161 4.80 -4.13 15.77
CA LYS A 161 5.42 -3.33 16.85
C LYS A 161 4.49 -3.11 18.06
N ARG A 162 3.17 -3.17 17.86
CA ARG A 162 2.16 -3.02 18.94
C ARG A 162 2.16 -4.19 19.92
N GLN A 163 2.65 -5.36 19.53
CA GLN A 163 2.71 -6.56 20.38
C GLN A 163 4.05 -6.74 21.11
N LYS A 164 4.89 -5.70 21.20
CA LYS A 164 6.30 -5.82 21.66
C LYS A 164 7.08 -6.86 20.82
N SER A 165 6.82 -6.91 19.52
CA SER A 165 7.60 -7.73 18.60
C SER A 165 9.06 -7.29 18.60
N ILE A 166 9.97 -8.26 18.50
CA ILE A 166 11.42 -8.05 18.38
C ILE A 166 11.71 -6.99 17.31
N THR A 167 12.49 -5.98 17.67
CA THR A 167 12.95 -4.94 16.74
C THR A 167 14.39 -5.20 16.29
N ILE A 168 14.76 -4.70 15.10
CA ILE A 168 16.15 -4.74 14.62
C ILE A 168 17.11 -4.08 15.62
N ARG A 169 16.65 -3.02 16.31
CA ARG A 169 17.45 -2.35 17.35
C ARG A 169 17.74 -3.27 18.52
N GLU A 170 16.73 -3.94 19.07
CA GLU A 170 16.90 -4.88 20.18
C GLU A 170 17.80 -6.06 19.79
N LEU A 171 17.65 -6.59 18.57
CA LEU A 171 18.54 -7.65 18.06
C LEU A 171 20.01 -7.19 18.01
N ARG A 172 20.26 -5.95 17.58
CA ARG A 172 21.61 -5.37 17.58
C ARG A 172 22.13 -5.12 18.99
N GLU A 173 21.29 -4.69 19.92
CA GLU A 173 21.65 -4.54 21.34
C GLU A 173 22.04 -5.91 21.96
N GLN A 174 21.39 -6.99 21.52
CA GLN A 174 21.75 -8.38 21.83
C GLN A 174 22.95 -8.93 21.03
N GLN A 175 23.72 -8.07 20.35
CA GLN A 175 24.92 -8.43 19.60
C GLN A 175 24.68 -9.37 18.40
N TRP A 176 23.48 -9.36 17.80
CA TRP A 176 23.27 -10.07 16.54
C TRP A 176 23.99 -9.32 15.40
N SER A 177 24.74 -10.08 14.58
CA SER A 177 25.34 -9.57 13.34
C SER A 177 24.24 -9.28 12.31
N ALA A 178 24.52 -8.37 11.38
CA ALA A 178 23.60 -8.08 10.27
C ALA A 178 23.35 -9.34 9.41
N SER A 179 24.39 -10.14 9.17
CA SER A 179 24.31 -11.42 8.46
C SER A 179 23.40 -12.42 9.16
N ARG A 180 23.46 -12.49 10.50
CA ARG A 180 22.54 -13.32 11.28
C ARG A 180 21.09 -12.84 11.21
N ILE A 181 20.85 -11.53 11.35
CA ILE A 181 19.50 -10.98 11.26
C ILE A 181 18.88 -11.30 9.88
N LEU A 182 19.65 -11.10 8.81
CA LEU A 182 19.20 -11.39 7.45
C LEU A 182 18.95 -12.89 7.25
N TRP A 183 19.78 -13.76 7.83
CA TRP A 183 19.60 -15.21 7.78
C TRP A 183 18.28 -15.62 8.45
N GLU A 184 18.02 -15.12 9.65
CA GLU A 184 16.80 -15.45 10.41
C GLU A 184 15.54 -14.96 9.67
N LEU A 185 15.60 -13.79 9.02
CA LEU A 185 14.51 -13.29 8.17
C LEU A 185 14.32 -14.13 6.89
N ALA A 186 15.41 -14.57 6.26
CA ALA A 186 15.35 -15.38 5.05
C ALA A 186 14.78 -16.78 5.34
N VAL A 187 15.14 -17.40 6.48
CA VAL A 187 14.54 -18.65 6.96
C VAL A 187 13.06 -18.43 7.30
N ALA A 188 12.75 -17.39 8.08
CA ALA A 188 11.37 -17.09 8.48
C ALA A 188 10.45 -16.80 7.28
N GLY A 189 10.97 -16.16 6.24
CA GLY A 189 10.25 -15.94 4.97
C GLY A 189 10.20 -17.18 4.07
N GLY A 190 10.78 -18.31 4.47
CA GLY A 190 10.89 -19.52 3.67
C GLY A 190 11.62 -19.30 2.35
N LEU A 191 12.59 -18.38 2.33
CA LEU A 191 13.45 -18.06 1.17
C LEU A 191 14.67 -18.98 1.11
N ILE A 192 15.10 -19.49 2.26
CA ILE A 192 16.17 -20.46 2.40
C ILE A 192 15.76 -21.57 3.36
N ASP A 193 16.35 -22.75 3.14
CA ASP A 193 16.22 -23.91 4.02
C ASP A 193 17.26 -23.80 5.14
N GLY A 194 16.79 -23.53 6.37
CA GLY A 194 17.66 -23.32 7.54
C GLY A 194 18.54 -24.52 7.87
N ASP A 195 18.12 -25.74 7.52
CA ASP A 195 18.87 -26.97 7.79
C ASP A 195 20.04 -27.17 6.82
N ARG A 196 20.06 -26.47 5.69
CA ARG A 196 21.14 -26.55 4.68
C ARG A 196 22.34 -25.68 5.02
N TYR A 197 22.21 -24.72 5.93
CA TYR A 197 23.29 -23.81 6.30
C TYR A 197 23.85 -24.17 7.67
N THR A 198 25.11 -24.60 7.71
CA THR A 198 25.82 -24.91 8.97
C THR A 198 26.07 -23.67 9.84
N HIS A 199 25.99 -22.48 9.24
CA HIS A 199 26.18 -21.20 9.92
C HIS A 199 24.89 -20.37 9.79
N ARG A 200 24.41 -19.83 10.92
CA ARG A 200 23.24 -18.92 10.98
C ARG A 200 23.57 -17.52 10.46
N GLU A 201 24.21 -17.45 9.31
CA GLU A 201 24.62 -16.21 8.67
C GLU A 201 24.43 -16.35 7.16
N ILE A 202 23.99 -15.28 6.53
CA ILE A 202 23.92 -15.15 5.08
C ILE A 202 24.53 -13.81 4.67
N ASN A 203 25.31 -13.80 3.59
CA ASN A 203 25.92 -12.58 3.08
C ASN A 203 25.07 -11.97 1.94
N LEU A 204 25.39 -10.72 1.57
CA LEU A 204 24.64 -10.00 0.54
C LEU A 204 24.69 -10.69 -0.83
N SER A 205 25.82 -11.31 -1.19
CA SER A 205 25.94 -12.02 -2.46
C SER A 205 25.01 -13.22 -2.51
N GLU A 206 24.89 -13.97 -1.42
CA GLU A 206 23.94 -15.10 -1.32
C GLU A 206 22.49 -14.61 -1.39
N LEU A 207 22.15 -13.52 -0.68
CA LEU A 207 20.82 -12.92 -0.74
C LEU A 207 20.42 -12.45 -2.14
N MET A 208 21.35 -11.83 -2.87
CA MET A 208 21.09 -11.36 -4.24
C MET A 208 20.85 -12.50 -5.23
N ASN A 209 21.28 -13.72 -4.91
CA ASN A 209 21.09 -14.90 -5.75
C ASN A 209 19.93 -15.80 -5.26
N LEU A 210 19.12 -15.33 -4.31
CA LEU A 210 17.97 -16.11 -3.86
C LEU A 210 16.94 -16.27 -4.97
N ASP A 211 16.44 -17.49 -5.08
CA ASP A 211 15.30 -17.77 -5.94
C ASP A 211 14.01 -17.29 -5.28
N LEU A 212 13.47 -16.20 -5.81
CA LEU A 212 12.20 -15.63 -5.37
C LEU A 212 10.98 -16.34 -6.00
N SER A 213 11.17 -17.47 -6.68
CA SER A 213 10.08 -18.32 -7.18
C SER A 213 9.51 -19.27 -6.12
N CYS A 214 10.02 -19.21 -4.89
CA CYS A 214 9.63 -20.09 -3.79
C CYS A 214 8.12 -20.03 -3.47
N SER A 215 7.58 -21.17 -3.02
CA SER A 215 6.15 -21.31 -2.74
C SER A 215 5.70 -20.47 -1.55
N SER A 216 6.59 -20.18 -0.60
CA SER A 216 6.33 -19.37 0.60
C SER A 216 5.78 -17.98 0.25
N LEU A 217 6.30 -17.36 -0.80
CA LEU A 217 5.87 -16.02 -1.23
C LEU A 217 4.47 -16.01 -1.87
N ARG A 218 3.95 -17.16 -2.30
CA ARG A 218 2.60 -17.29 -2.87
C ARG A 218 1.53 -17.62 -1.81
N GLN A 219 1.93 -17.72 -0.55
CA GLN A 219 1.00 -17.93 0.56
C GLN A 219 0.30 -16.61 0.91
N LYS A 220 -0.83 -16.70 1.62
CA LYS A 220 -1.53 -15.53 2.16
C LYS A 220 -0.80 -14.91 3.36
N THR A 221 -0.15 -15.76 4.15
CA THR A 221 0.63 -15.39 5.35
C THR A 221 1.65 -16.49 5.58
N ILE A 222 2.78 -16.16 6.18
CA ILE A 222 3.78 -17.16 6.60
C ILE A 222 3.74 -17.25 8.13
N VAL A 223 3.39 -18.44 8.63
CA VAL A 223 3.34 -18.72 10.07
C VAL A 223 4.74 -19.04 10.56
N ILE A 224 5.19 -18.35 11.61
CA ILE A 224 6.48 -18.62 12.26
C ILE A 224 6.23 -19.48 13.50
N GLU A 225 6.74 -20.71 13.46
CA GLU A 225 6.85 -21.56 14.64
C GLU A 225 7.99 -21.05 15.52
N ARG A 226 7.70 -20.74 16.79
CA ARG A 226 8.70 -20.28 17.78
C ARG A 226 9.44 -21.45 18.41
#